data_AF-A0A934BP31-F1
#
_entry.id   AF-A0A934BP31-F1
#
_cell.length_a   1.000
_cell.length_b   1.000
_cell.length_c   1.000
_cell.angle_alpha   90.00
_cell.angle_beta   90.00
_cell.angle_gamma   90.00
#
_symmetry.space_group_name_H-M   'P 1'
#
loop_
_entity.id
_entity.type
_entity.pdbx_description
1 polymer ?
#
loop_
_entity_poly.entity_id
_entity_poly.type
_entity_poly.pdbx_seq_one_letter_code
_entity_poly.pdbx_strand_id
1 'polypeptide(L)'
;MKKLYIIAAVITVLGTVGAAVAAGQAQVSLKAGDTAFVCGCGPKCGCSTVSLKEGKCACGHDLAKVTVSKVKGATASYEADGKAKTMKLTGKYVCACGTGCCQMVSNKPGKCACGKDMTEAGKK
;
A
#
# COMPACT_ATOMS: atom_id res chain seq x y z
N MET A 1 4.46 -8.75 -63.33
CA MET A 1 4.16 -9.81 -62.35
C MET A 1 5.29 -9.93 -61.31
N LYS A 2 5.52 -8.89 -60.47
CA LYS A 2 6.56 -8.91 -59.42
C LYS A 2 6.29 -7.91 -58.29
N LYS A 3 5.01 -7.51 -58.11
CA LYS A 3 4.56 -6.55 -57.09
C LYS A 3 3.65 -7.19 -56.04
N LEU A 4 3.72 -8.51 -55.89
CA LEU A 4 2.82 -9.32 -55.05
C LEU A 4 3.55 -10.03 -53.88
N TYR A 5 4.74 -9.56 -53.48
CA TYR A 5 5.53 -10.15 -52.40
C TYR A 5 5.96 -9.17 -51.30
N ILE A 6 5.33 -7.99 -51.20
CA ILE A 6 5.60 -7.02 -50.11
C ILE A 6 4.37 -6.87 -49.19
N ILE A 7 3.59 -7.94 -49.00
CA ILE A 7 2.39 -7.94 -48.13
C ILE A 7 2.48 -8.97 -46.97
N ALA A 8 3.56 -9.76 -46.86
CA ALA A 8 3.57 -10.93 -45.97
C ALA A 8 4.72 -11.00 -44.95
N ALA A 9 5.18 -9.87 -44.40
CA ALA A 9 6.24 -9.90 -43.36
C ALA A 9 6.14 -8.81 -42.27
N VAL A 10 4.94 -8.24 -42.01
CA VAL A 10 4.75 -7.23 -40.95
C VAL A 10 3.49 -7.54 -40.12
N ILE A 11 3.23 -8.82 -39.83
CA ILE A 11 2.15 -9.21 -38.90
C ILE A 11 2.63 -10.46 -38.15
N THR A 12 3.45 -10.32 -37.11
CA THR A 12 3.59 -11.28 -35.99
C THR A 12 4.69 -10.91 -35.00
N VAL A 13 4.66 -9.73 -34.37
CA VAL A 13 5.16 -9.57 -32.98
C VAL A 13 4.46 -8.36 -32.34
N LEU A 14 3.17 -8.48 -32.02
CA LEU A 14 2.63 -7.75 -30.87
C LEU A 14 2.43 -8.77 -29.75
N GLY A 15 3.57 -9.27 -29.26
CA GLY A 15 3.64 -10.01 -28.02
C GLY A 15 3.07 -9.14 -26.91
N THR A 16 2.12 -9.71 -26.20
CA THR A 16 1.48 -9.22 -24.99
C THR A 16 2.49 -8.58 -24.03
N VAL A 17 2.56 -7.25 -24.01
CA VAL A 17 3.11 -6.51 -22.85
C VAL A 17 1.98 -6.47 -21.83
N GLY A 18 1.76 -7.60 -21.17
CA GLY A 18 0.88 -7.70 -20.01
C GLY A 18 1.46 -6.85 -18.88
N ALA A 19 0.89 -5.66 -18.71
CA ALA A 19 0.76 -4.89 -17.47
C ALA A 19 1.76 -5.23 -16.34
N ALA A 20 2.98 -4.71 -16.43
CA ALA A 20 3.78 -4.45 -15.24
C ALA A 20 3.26 -3.16 -14.59
N VAL A 21 2.10 -3.23 -13.95
CA VAL A 21 1.60 -2.10 -13.14
C VAL A 21 2.37 -2.02 -11.82
N ALA A 22 3.07 -0.91 -11.65
CA ALA A 22 3.34 -0.23 -10.39
C ALA A 22 4.30 -0.88 -9.37
N ALA A 23 5.56 -1.11 -9.75
CA ALA A 23 6.66 -1.09 -8.77
C ALA A 23 7.06 0.36 -8.48
N GLY A 24 6.34 1.06 -7.60
CA GLY A 24 6.71 2.44 -7.24
C GLY A 24 5.81 3.16 -6.24
N GLN A 25 4.78 2.52 -5.70
CA GLN A 25 3.93 3.17 -4.71
C GLN A 25 4.46 2.86 -3.32
N ALA A 26 4.60 3.90 -2.50
CA ALA A 26 4.97 3.79 -1.10
C ALA A 26 3.85 3.05 -0.34
N GLN A 27 3.93 1.73 -0.38
CA GLN A 27 2.94 0.79 0.11
C GLN A 27 3.53 0.00 1.26
N VAL A 28 2.72 -0.26 2.29
CA VAL A 28 3.07 -1.20 3.36
C VAL A 28 3.08 -2.61 2.79
N SER A 29 4.22 -3.29 2.91
CA SER A 29 4.36 -4.69 2.52
C SER A 29 3.74 -5.59 3.58
N LEU A 30 2.57 -6.16 3.30
CA LEU A 30 1.87 -7.11 4.16
C LEU A 30 1.43 -8.31 3.33
N LYS A 31 1.41 -9.50 3.96
CA LYS A 31 0.76 -10.71 3.42
C LYS A 31 -0.32 -11.21 4.37
N ALA A 32 -1.17 -12.12 3.89
CA ALA A 32 -2.13 -12.82 4.76
C ALA A 32 -1.37 -13.57 5.86
N GLY A 33 -1.88 -13.51 7.09
CA GLY A 33 -1.26 -14.02 8.30
C GLY A 33 -0.33 -13.03 9.01
N ASP A 34 0.07 -11.92 8.36
CA ASP A 34 0.90 -10.92 9.03
C ASP A 34 0.12 -10.14 10.08
N THR A 35 0.83 -9.70 11.12
CA THR A 35 0.34 -8.71 12.07
C THR A 35 0.55 -7.31 11.49
N ALA A 36 -0.50 -6.49 11.51
CA ALA A 36 -0.46 -5.08 11.18
C ALA A 36 -1.04 -4.24 12.32
N PHE A 37 -0.67 -2.97 12.37
CA PHE A 37 -1.14 -2.00 13.35
C PHE A 37 -1.91 -0.89 12.64
N VAL A 38 -3.21 -0.82 12.87
CA VAL A 38 -4.14 0.05 12.13
C VAL A 38 -4.78 1.08 13.04
N CYS A 39 -5.19 2.21 12.46
CA CYS A 39 -5.95 3.20 13.22
C CYS A 39 -7.33 2.65 13.64
N GLY A 40 -7.57 2.60 14.95
CA GLY A 40 -8.84 2.18 15.55
C GLY A 40 -9.89 3.29 15.71
N CYS A 41 -9.56 4.56 15.42
CA CYS A 41 -10.44 5.71 15.67
C CYS A 41 -11.72 5.76 14.79
N GLY A 42 -11.89 4.79 13.89
CA GLY A 42 -13.03 4.70 12.99
C GLY A 42 -12.95 5.62 11.76
N PRO A 43 -13.96 5.53 10.86
CA PRO A 43 -13.93 6.19 9.55
C PRO A 43 -13.94 7.73 9.65
N LYS A 44 -14.49 8.30 10.72
CA LYS A 44 -14.56 9.75 10.94
C LYS A 44 -13.19 10.40 11.17
N CYS A 45 -12.18 9.64 11.59
CA CYS A 45 -10.85 10.19 11.88
C CYS A 45 -10.08 10.59 10.61
N GLY A 46 -10.32 9.88 9.49
CA GLY A 46 -9.74 10.17 8.17
C GLY A 46 -8.22 9.96 8.04
N CYS A 47 -7.49 9.63 9.11
CA CYS A 47 -6.04 9.41 9.04
C CYS A 47 -5.68 8.06 8.39
N SER A 48 -6.53 7.04 8.55
CA SER A 48 -6.37 5.69 7.99
C SER A 48 -4.94 5.14 8.14
N THR A 49 -4.30 5.41 9.28
CA THR A 49 -2.91 5.01 9.51
C THR A 49 -2.78 3.48 9.54
N VAL A 50 -1.73 2.96 8.90
CA VAL A 50 -1.30 1.56 8.96
C VAL A 50 0.21 1.52 9.20
N SER A 51 0.69 0.63 10.07
CA SER A 51 2.11 0.40 10.34
C SER A 51 2.39 -1.09 10.58
N LEU A 52 3.63 -1.51 10.34
CA LEU A 52 4.12 -2.84 10.73
C LEU A 52 4.60 -2.89 12.18
N LYS A 53 4.64 -1.75 12.87
CA LYS A 53 5.08 -1.66 14.25
C LYS A 53 4.01 -1.01 15.11
N GLU A 54 3.94 -1.47 16.35
CA GLU A 54 3.14 -0.85 17.40
C GLU A 54 3.62 0.58 17.66
N GLY A 55 2.68 1.43 18.07
CA GLY A 55 2.93 2.85 18.29
C GLY A 55 1.66 3.65 18.11
N LYS A 56 1.83 4.96 17.86
CA LYS A 56 0.73 5.91 17.73
C LYS A 56 0.46 6.24 16.26
N CYS A 57 -0.82 6.41 15.93
CA CYS A 57 -1.24 6.98 14.65
C CYS A 57 -0.85 8.46 14.57
N ALA A 58 -0.95 9.04 13.37
CA ALA A 58 -0.65 10.47 13.16
C ALA A 58 -1.53 11.43 13.99
N CYS A 59 -2.66 10.95 14.52
CA CYS A 59 -3.53 11.71 15.42
C CYS A 59 -3.17 11.57 16.91
N GLY A 60 -2.15 10.77 17.27
CA GLY A 60 -1.70 10.57 18.65
C GLY A 60 -2.37 9.40 19.40
N HIS A 61 -3.36 8.72 18.82
CA HIS A 61 -3.97 7.53 19.40
C HIS A 61 -3.15 6.27 19.13
N ASP A 62 -3.18 5.30 20.04
CA ASP A 62 -2.51 4.02 19.87
C ASP A 62 -3.13 3.20 18.71
N LEU A 63 -2.27 2.52 17.96
CA LEU A 63 -2.68 1.68 16.85
C LEU A 63 -3.23 0.34 17.38
N ALA A 64 -4.31 -0.12 16.76
CA ALA A 64 -4.90 -1.42 17.05
C ALA A 64 -4.14 -2.52 16.30
N LYS A 65 -3.68 -3.53 17.04
CA LYS A 65 -3.07 -4.74 16.47
C LYS A 65 -4.15 -5.58 15.80
N VAL A 66 -3.93 -5.95 14.54
CA VAL A 66 -4.84 -6.78 13.75
C VAL A 66 -4.06 -7.83 12.96
N THR A 67 -4.68 -8.97 12.70
CA THR A 67 -4.12 -10.00 11.82
C THR A 67 -4.73 -9.84 10.44
N VAL A 68 -3.88 -9.79 9.42
CA VAL A 68 -4.31 -9.65 8.02
C VAL A 68 -4.86 -10.98 7.54
N SER A 69 -6.14 -11.02 7.18
CA SER A 69 -6.79 -12.22 6.66
C SER A 69 -6.54 -12.39 5.16
N LYS A 70 -6.42 -11.29 4.41
CA LYS A 70 -6.22 -11.30 2.96
C LYS A 70 -5.57 -10.01 2.47
N VAL A 71 -4.76 -10.06 1.42
CA VAL A 71 -4.20 -8.87 0.75
C VAL A 71 -4.59 -8.91 -0.72
N LYS A 72 -5.06 -7.77 -1.25
CA LYS A 72 -5.45 -7.61 -2.65
C LYS A 72 -4.92 -6.28 -3.17
N GLY A 73 -3.76 -6.29 -3.81
CA GLY A 73 -3.11 -5.08 -4.31
C GLY A 73 -2.77 -4.11 -3.18
N ALA A 74 -3.29 -2.88 -3.25
CA ALA A 74 -3.06 -1.82 -2.26
C ALA A 74 -4.03 -1.85 -1.06
N THR A 75 -4.81 -2.91 -0.89
CA THR A 75 -5.71 -3.08 0.26
C THR A 75 -5.47 -4.42 0.96
N ALA A 76 -5.66 -4.42 2.28
CA ALA A 76 -5.66 -5.61 3.11
C ALA A 76 -6.98 -5.74 3.86
N SER A 77 -7.51 -6.95 3.93
CA SER A 77 -8.64 -7.33 4.76
C SER A 77 -8.13 -7.87 6.08
N TYR A 78 -8.82 -7.52 7.16
CA TYR A 78 -8.55 -8.01 8.52
C TYR A 78 -9.87 -8.16 9.25
N GLU A 79 -9.91 -9.00 10.27
CA GLU A 79 -11.08 -9.16 11.11
C GLU A 79 -10.89 -8.36 12.40
N ALA A 80 -11.90 -7.56 12.73
CA ALA A 80 -11.98 -6.85 14.00
C ALA A 80 -13.45 -6.83 14.45
N ASP A 81 -13.69 -7.16 15.72
CA ASP A 81 -15.04 -7.24 16.30
C ASP A 81 -15.96 -8.25 15.59
N GLY A 82 -15.40 -9.38 15.12
CA GLY A 82 -16.13 -10.40 14.35
C GLY A 82 -16.63 -9.92 12.98
N LYS A 83 -16.12 -8.79 12.48
CA LYS A 83 -16.46 -8.23 11.17
C LYS A 83 -15.22 -8.12 10.31
N ALA A 84 -15.32 -8.55 9.06
CA ALA A 84 -14.31 -8.30 8.04
C ALA A 84 -14.26 -6.80 7.72
N LYS A 85 -13.12 -6.18 8.01
CA LYS A 85 -12.80 -4.79 7.68
C LYS A 85 -11.68 -4.76 6.65
N THR A 86 -11.56 -3.65 5.94
CA THR A 86 -10.47 -3.43 4.97
C THR A 86 -9.69 -2.18 5.34
N MET A 87 -8.39 -2.21 5.06
CA MET A 87 -7.46 -1.09 5.20
C MET A 87 -6.75 -0.86 3.89
N LYS A 88 -6.38 0.40 3.63
CA LYS A 88 -5.49 0.76 2.54
C LYS A 88 -4.05 0.64 3.03
N LEU A 89 -3.23 -0.06 2.24
CA LEU A 89 -1.80 -0.20 2.47
C LEU A 89 -1.01 1.00 1.92
N THR A 90 -1.72 1.99 1.38
CA THR A 90 -1.17 3.23 0.86
C THR A 90 -1.78 4.42 1.59
N GLY A 91 -1.03 5.52 1.65
CA GLY A 91 -1.48 6.78 2.24
C GLY A 91 -0.81 7.95 1.55
N LYS A 92 -1.31 9.17 1.80
CA LYS A 92 -0.71 10.41 1.29
C LYS A 92 0.68 10.69 1.87
N TYR A 93 0.97 10.15 3.05
CA TYR A 93 2.24 10.28 3.76
C TYR A 93 2.77 8.90 4.10
N VAL A 94 4.08 8.74 4.00
CA VAL A 94 4.82 7.52 4.33
C VAL A 94 5.98 7.84 5.25
N CYS A 95 6.41 6.85 6.02
CA CYS A 95 7.56 7.06 6.89
C CYS A 95 8.86 7.23 6.12
N ALA A 96 9.64 8.25 6.47
CA ALA A 96 10.94 8.54 5.83
C ALA A 96 12.01 7.46 6.09
N CYS A 97 11.78 6.52 7.01
CA CYS A 97 12.74 5.48 7.38
C CYS A 97 12.96 4.39 6.33
N GLY A 98 12.21 4.40 5.22
CA GLY A 98 12.28 3.36 4.19
C GLY A 98 11.62 2.04 4.60
N THR A 99 11.84 1.01 3.79
CA THR A 99 11.14 -0.29 3.85
C THR A 99 11.56 -1.20 5.02
N GLY A 100 12.63 -0.88 5.75
CA GLY A 100 13.17 -1.75 6.81
C GLY A 100 12.77 -1.38 8.26
N CYS A 101 11.93 -0.36 8.46
CA CYS A 101 11.62 0.15 9.80
C CYS A 101 10.16 -0.14 10.19
N CYS A 102 9.32 0.89 10.36
CA CYS A 102 7.93 0.71 10.77
C CYS A 102 6.95 0.66 9.58
N GLN A 103 7.42 0.92 8.35
CA GLN A 103 6.62 1.01 7.12
C GLN A 103 5.22 1.59 7.39
N MET A 104 5.19 2.82 7.93
CA MET A 104 3.95 3.47 8.32
C MET A 104 3.43 4.35 7.19
N VAL A 105 2.14 4.25 6.88
CA VAL A 105 1.43 5.15 5.96
C VAL A 105 0.28 5.84 6.67
N SER A 106 -0.05 7.06 6.26
CA SER A 106 -1.12 7.88 6.83
C SER A 106 -1.67 8.86 5.78
N ASN A 107 -2.93 9.23 5.90
CA ASN A 107 -3.52 10.32 5.12
C ASN A 107 -3.37 11.69 5.77
N LYS A 108 -2.80 11.73 6.98
CA LYS A 108 -2.43 12.95 7.69
C LYS A 108 -0.92 13.02 7.89
N PRO A 109 -0.33 14.23 7.83
CA PRO A 109 1.07 14.44 8.20
C PRO A 109 1.27 14.16 9.70
N GLY A 110 2.52 13.96 10.10
CA GLY A 110 2.89 13.74 11.50
C GLY A 110 4.13 12.88 11.64
N LYS A 111 4.27 12.28 12.81
CA LYS A 111 5.35 11.33 13.11
C LYS A 111 4.89 9.90 12.90
N CYS A 112 5.81 9.05 12.45
CA CYS A 112 5.63 7.62 12.38
C CYS A 112 5.66 6.97 13.77
N ALA A 113 5.24 5.71 13.87
CA ALA A 113 5.38 4.90 15.08
C ALA A 113 6.83 4.81 15.63
N CYS A 114 7.84 4.98 14.78
CA CYS A 114 9.26 5.02 15.19
C CYS A 114 9.76 6.42 15.62
N GLY A 115 8.90 7.43 15.66
CA GLY A 115 9.24 8.80 16.09
C GLY A 115 9.81 9.72 15.01
N LYS A 116 10.15 9.21 13.82
CA LYS A 116 10.57 10.05 12.68
C LYS A 116 9.39 10.73 11.99
N ASP A 117 9.66 11.83 11.30
CA ASP A 117 8.65 12.54 10.51
C ASP A 117 8.27 11.78 9.23
N MET A 118 7.02 11.93 8.83
CA MET A 118 6.49 11.36 7.60
C MET A 118 6.74 12.30 6.42
N THR A 119 6.93 11.73 5.23
CA THR A 119 7.09 12.44 3.95
C THR A 119 5.92 12.14 3.03
N GLU A 120 5.61 13.03 2.10
CA GLU A 120 4.54 12.77 1.11
C GLU A 120 4.86 11.58 0.22
N ALA A 121 3.88 10.69 0.05
CA ALA A 121 3.97 9.52 -0.80
C ALA A 121 3.90 9.94 -2.28
N GLY A 122 4.86 9.49 -3.09
CA GLY A 122 4.85 9.73 -4.54
C GLY A 122 5.52 11.03 -5.01
N LYS A 123 6.10 11.83 -4.11
CA LYS A 123 7.11 12.83 -4.52
C LYS A 123 8.45 12.11 -4.69
N LYS A 124 8.71 11.62 -5.91
CA LYS A 124 10.05 11.39 -6.43
C LYS A 124 10.43 12.56 -7.32
#